data_AF-A0A925C722-F1
#
_entry.id   AF-A0A925C722-F1
#
_cell.length_a   1.000
_cell.length_b   1.000
_cell.length_c   1.000
_cell.angle_alpha   90.00
_cell.angle_beta   90.00
_cell.angle_gamma   90.00
#
_symmetry.space_group_name_H-M   'P 1'
#
loop_
_entity.id
_entity.type
_entity.pdbx_description
1 polymer ?
#
loop_
_entity_poly.entity_id
_entity_poly.type
_entity_poly.pdbx_seq_one_letter_code
_entity_poly.pdbx_strand_id
1 'polypeptide(L)' 'MDPTLIVPGLHGSGPDHWQSWFERQIPNCVRVIQGDWASPNLQLWS' A
#
# COMPACT_ATOMS: atom_id res chain seq x y z
N MET A 1 10.22 -13.90 -10.36
CA MET A 1 9.05 -13.05 -10.63
C MET A 1 9.08 -11.94 -9.63
N ASP A 2 9.16 -10.70 -10.10
CA ASP A 2 9.25 -9.54 -9.23
C ASP A 2 7.87 -9.21 -8.64
N PRO A 3 7.79 -8.71 -7.39
CA PRO A 3 6.53 -8.34 -6.78
C PRO A 3 5.96 -7.06 -7.40
N THR A 4 4.64 -6.99 -7.54
CA THR A 4 3.94 -5.75 -7.90
C THR A 4 3.57 -4.99 -6.64
N LEU A 5 4.06 -3.76 -6.50
CA LEU A 5 3.78 -2.92 -5.34
C LEU A 5 2.52 -2.07 -5.54
N ILE A 6 1.62 -2.12 -4.56
CA ILE A 6 0.53 -1.15 -4.40
C ILE A 6 1.00 -0.04 -3.47
N VAL A 7 1.02 1.19 -3.98
CA VAL A 7 1.21 2.41 -3.19
C VAL A 7 -0.19 2.98 -2.90
N PRO A 8 -0.73 2.79 -1.69
CA PRO A 8 -2.06 3.28 -1.35
C PRO A 8 -2.05 4.80 -1.14
N GLY A 9 -3.25 5.40 -1.18
CA GLY A 9 -3.45 6.78 -0.74
C GLY A 9 -3.52 6.92 0.79
N LEU A 10 -3.98 8.07 1.26
CA LEU A 10 -4.17 8.35 2.68
C LEU A 10 -5.06 7.25 3.33
N HIS A 11 -4.66 6.78 4.51
CA HIS A 11 -5.30 5.69 5.26
C HIS A 11 -5.23 4.30 4.64
N GLY A 12 -4.30 4.06 3.70
CA GLY A 12 -3.91 2.70 3.33
C GLY A 12 -4.93 1.91 2.51
N SER A 13 -5.94 2.57 1.94
CA SER A 13 -6.94 2.00 1.02
C SER A 13 -7.77 0.86 1.63
N GLY A 14 -8.82 1.20 2.37
CA GLY A 14 -9.68 0.24 3.10
C GLY A 14 -10.24 -0.95 2.30
N PRO A 15 -10.97 -1.87 2.96
CA PRO A 15 -11.33 -3.18 2.39
C PRO A 15 -12.16 -3.09 1.09
N ASP A 16 -12.97 -2.04 0.94
CA ASP A 16 -13.86 -1.84 -0.23
C ASP A 16 -13.20 -1.00 -1.34
N HIS A 17 -11.95 -0.60 -1.17
CA HIS A 17 -11.22 0.19 -2.17
C HIS A 17 -10.77 -0.71 -3.34
N TRP A 18 -10.78 -0.19 -4.56
CA TRP A 18 -10.37 -0.94 -5.77
C TRP A 18 -8.92 -1.46 -5.69
N GLN A 19 -8.03 -0.78 -4.97
CA GLN A 19 -6.67 -1.28 -4.70
C GLN A 19 -6.69 -2.58 -3.86
N SER A 20 -7.59 -2.69 -2.88
CA SER A 20 -7.82 -3.92 -2.10
C SER A 20 -8.44 -5.03 -2.91
N TRP A 21 -9.19 -4.70 -3.96
CA TRP A 21 -9.65 -5.68 -4.92
C TRP A 21 -8.47 -6.20 -5.76
N PHE A 22 -7.65 -5.32 -6.34
CA PHE A 22 -6.47 -5.71 -7.13
C PHE A 22 -5.47 -6.55 -6.35
N GLU A 23 -5.17 -6.19 -5.09
CA GLU A 23 -4.25 -6.95 -4.24
C GLU A 23 -4.67 -8.43 -4.10
N ARG A 24 -5.98 -8.70 -4.10
CA ARG A 24 -6.53 -10.07 -4.02
C ARG A 24 -6.52 -10.80 -5.37
N GLN A 25 -6.48 -10.09 -6.49
CA GLN A 25 -6.56 -10.70 -7.82
C GLN A 25 -5.20 -10.94 -8.46
N ILE A 26 -4.20 -10.11 -8.14
CA ILE A 26 -2.90 -10.14 -8.82
C ILE A 26 -1.92 -10.99 -8.00
N PRO A 27 -1.38 -12.10 -8.56
CA PRO A 27 -0.36 -12.90 -7.88
C PRO A 27 0.88 -12.08 -7.57
N ASN A 28 1.48 -12.31 -6.39
CA ASN A 28 2.68 -11.61 -5.94
C ASN A 28 2.52 -10.08 -5.86
N CYS A 29 1.31 -9.60 -5.62
CA CYS A 29 1.02 -8.20 -5.35
C CYS A 29 1.07 -7.93 -3.85
N VAL A 30 1.76 -6.87 -3.44
CA VAL A 30 1.93 -6.50 -2.03
C VAL A 30 1.71 -5.00 -1.83
N ARG A 31 1.10 -4.62 -0.72
CA ARG A 31 0.84 -3.22 -0.37
C ARG A 31 1.91 -2.64 0.54
N VAL A 32 2.30 -1.39 0.24
CA VAL A 32 3.12 -0.58 1.15
C VAL A 32 2.30 -0.19 2.38
N ILE A 33 2.79 -0.57 3.56
CA ILE A 33 2.23 -0.14 4.85
C ILE A 33 3.06 1.01 5.39
N GLN A 34 2.41 2.13 5.71
CA GLN A 34 3.05 3.24 6.42
C GLN A 34 2.79 3.16 7.92
N GLY A 35 3.76 3.60 8.71
CA GLY A 35 3.65 3.62 10.18
C GLY A 35 2.65 4.64 10.70
N ASP A 36 2.76 5.89 10.26
CA ASP A 36 1.85 6.97 10.61
C ASP A 36 1.38 7.71 9.34
N TRP A 37 0.08 7.60 9.05
CA TRP A 37 -0.55 8.24 7.90
C TRP A 37 -0.82 9.73 8.11
N ALA A 38 -0.89 10.18 9.36
CA ALA A 38 -1.20 11.56 9.72
C ALA A 38 0.06 12.44 9.79
N SER A 39 1.22 11.84 10.08
CA SER A 39 2.49 12.56 10.20
C SER A 39 3.59 11.92 9.32
N PRO A 40 3.72 12.32 8.05
CA PRO A 40 4.77 11.81 7.18
C PRO A 40 6.15 12.21 7.71
N ASN A 41 7.06 11.24 7.81
CA ASN A 41 8.44 11.47 8.26
C ASN A 41 9.43 10.99 7.20
N LEU A 42 9.97 11.94 6.44
CA LEU A 42 10.90 11.67 5.35
C LEU A 42 12.18 10.94 5.83
N GLN A 43 12.63 11.21 7.06
CA GLN A 43 13.85 10.60 7.60
C GLN A 43 13.70 9.10 7.86
N LEU A 44 12.46 8.60 8.02
CA LEU A 44 12.21 7.16 8.13
C LEU A 44 12.21 6.45 6.76
N TRP A 45 12.25 7.19 5.65
CA TRP A 45 12.09 6.64 4.30
C TRP A 45 13.41 6.53 3.52
N SER A 46 14.50 7.11 4.04
CA SER A 46 15.85 7.10 3.46
C SER A 46 16.76 6.10 4.15
#